data_AF-A0A0Q3L2T1-F1
#
_entry.id   AF-A0A0Q3L2T1-F1
#
_cell.length_a   1.000
_cell.length_b   1.000
_cell.length_c   1.000
_cell.angle_alpha   90.00
_cell.angle_beta   90.00
_cell.angle_gamma   90.00
#
_symmetry.space_group_name_H-M   'P 1'
#
loop_
_entity.id
_entity.type
_entity.pdbx_description
1 polymer ?
#
loop_
_entity_poly.entity_id
_entity_poly.type
_entity_poly.pdbx_seq_one_letter_code
_entity_poly.pdbx_strand_id
1 'polypeptide(L)'
;MVGIAGVFWVLWNTRNNACFKNIKPASPFGVVRLLCFWLNLWSILQKKEADRNLLRWGTRLVEQVAKEVFEVARGWHPLRQQIAQ
;
A
#
# COMPACT_ATOMS: atom_id res chain seq x y z
N MET A 1 1.21 -6.45 -18.67
CA MET A 1 1.75 -6.43 -17.29
C MET A 1 0.82 -5.66 -16.37
N VAL A 2 -0.18 -6.33 -15.79
CA VAL A 2 -1.24 -5.66 -15.01
C VAL A 2 -0.74 -5.13 -13.66
N GLY A 3 0.25 -5.80 -13.05
CA GLY A 3 0.82 -5.37 -11.77
C GLY A 3 1.51 -4.01 -11.85
N ILE A 4 2.44 -3.85 -12.78
CA ILE A 4 3.17 -2.58 -12.98
C ILE A 4 2.20 -1.46 -13.40
N ALA A 5 1.25 -1.75 -14.28
CA ALA A 5 0.22 -0.79 -14.65
C ALA A 5 -0.60 -0.32 -13.43
N GLY A 6 -0.93 -1.23 -12.50
CA GLY A 6 -1.63 -0.89 -11.27
C GLY A 6 -0.82 0.02 -10.34
N VAL A 7 0.49 -0.17 -10.27
CA VAL A 7 1.40 0.72 -9.53
C VAL A 7 1.40 2.13 -10.12
N PHE A 8 1.58 2.24 -11.44
CA PHE A 8 1.55 3.53 -12.12
C PHE A 8 0.19 4.23 -12.01
N TRP A 9 -0.90 3.47 -12.08
CA TRP A 9 -2.26 4.00 -11.91
C TRP A 9 -2.46 4.62 -10.53
N VAL A 10 -2.02 3.93 -9.47
CA VAL A 10 -2.15 4.43 -8.09
C VAL A 10 -1.27 5.65 -7.88
N LEU A 11 -0.03 5.64 -8.38
CA LEU A 11 0.86 6.80 -8.30
C LEU A 11 0.26 8.02 -9.00
N TRP A 12 -0.28 7.83 -10.21
CA TRP A 12 -0.98 8.86 -10.96
C TRP A 12 -2.19 9.37 -10.20
N ASN A 13 -3.07 8.48 -9.73
CA ASN A 13 -4.29 8.84 -9.01
C ASN A 13 -3.96 9.59 -7.70
N THR A 14 -2.96 9.16 -6.95
CA THR A 14 -2.50 9.84 -5.72
C THR A 14 -1.98 11.25 -6.03
N ARG A 15 -1.15 11.42 -7.07
CA ARG A 15 -0.70 12.76 -7.51
C ARG A 15 -1.87 13.63 -7.97
N ASN A 16 -2.78 13.07 -8.75
CA ASN A 16 -3.94 13.78 -9.26
C ASN A 16 -4.86 14.25 -8.12
N ASN A 17 -5.11 13.39 -7.13
CA ASN A 17 -5.92 13.74 -5.97
C ASN A 17 -5.26 14.83 -5.11
N ALA A 18 -3.93 14.81 -4.98
CA ALA A 18 -3.18 15.84 -4.26
C ALA A 18 -3.17 17.19 -5.00
N CYS A 19 -2.94 17.20 -6.31
CA CYS A 19 -2.92 18.43 -7.11
C CYS A 19 -4.30 19.05 -7.33
N PHE A 20 -5.32 18.24 -7.65
CA PHE A 20 -6.62 18.76 -8.06
C PHE A 20 -7.66 18.82 -6.93
N LYS A 21 -7.57 17.94 -5.92
CA LYS A 21 -8.50 17.95 -4.78
C LYS A 21 -7.89 18.49 -3.49
N ASN A 22 -6.59 18.83 -3.50
CA ASN A 22 -5.82 19.23 -2.31
C ASN A 22 -5.87 18.19 -1.17
N ILE A 23 -6.27 16.95 -1.46
CA ILE A 23 -6.35 15.86 -0.48
C ILE A 23 -4.95 15.28 -0.37
N LYS A 24 -4.17 15.80 0.59
CA LYS A 24 -2.89 15.21 0.94
C LYS A 24 -3.14 13.84 1.58
N PRO A 25 -2.41 12.78 1.18
CA PRO A 25 -2.52 11.50 1.86
C PRO A 25 -2.12 11.70 3.32
N ALA A 26 -3.09 11.55 4.23
CA ALA A 26 -2.88 11.73 5.67
C ALA A 26 -1.83 10.77 6.25
N SER A 27 -1.61 9.64 5.58
CA SER A 27 -0.55 8.69 5.89
C SER A 27 -0.11 7.95 4.62
N PRO A 28 1.19 7.68 4.46
CA PRO A 28 1.69 6.86 3.35
C PRO A 28 1.10 5.43 3.36
N PHE A 29 0.63 4.95 4.51
CA PHE A 29 -0.10 3.68 4.61
C PHE A 29 -1.38 3.65 3.76
N GLY A 30 -2.10 4.78 3.69
CA GLY A 30 -3.30 4.90 2.88
C GLY A 30 -3.03 4.69 1.38
N VAL A 31 -1.86 5.14 0.91
CA VAL A 31 -1.42 4.96 -0.48
C VAL A 31 -1.10 3.50 -0.75
N VAL A 32 -0.40 2.82 0.17
CA VAL A 32 -0.08 1.39 0.03
C VAL A 32 -1.36 0.53 0.06
N ARG A 33 -2.31 0.85 0.93
CA ARG A 33 -3.60 0.14 0.97
C ARG A 33 -4.40 0.34 -0.31
N LEU A 34 -4.40 1.56 -0.86
CA LEU A 34 -5.02 1.86 -2.14
C LEU A 34 -4.36 1.07 -3.28
N LEU A 35 -3.02 0.97 -3.26
CA LEU A 35 -2.27 0.15 -4.20
C LEU A 35 -2.69 -1.32 -4.15
N CYS A 36 -2.72 -1.92 -2.96
CA CYS A 36 -3.14 -3.32 -2.79
C CYS A 36 -4.57 -3.56 -3.26
N PHE A 37 -5.49 -2.61 -3.01
CA PHE A 37 -6.86 -2.69 -3.48
C PHE A 37 -6.94 -2.74 -5.02
N TRP A 38 -6.28 -1.80 -5.71
CA TRP A 38 -6.28 -1.75 -7.17
C TRP A 38 -5.62 -2.97 -7.80
N LEU A 39 -4.50 -3.44 -7.24
CA LEU A 39 -3.81 -4.63 -7.73
C LEU A 39 -4.66 -5.90 -7.57
N ASN A 40 -5.41 -6.03 -6.47
CA ASN A 40 -6.33 -7.15 -6.27
C ASN A 40 -7.56 -7.05 -7.18
N LEU A 41 -8.12 -5.85 -7.34
CA LEU A 41 -9.22 -5.62 -8.29
C LEU A 41 -8.81 -5.97 -9.71
N TRP A 42 -7.61 -5.54 -10.11
CA TRP A 42 -7.08 -5.79 -11.45
C TRP A 42 -6.51 -7.19 -11.63
N SER A 43 -6.37 -7.98 -10.56
CA SER A 43 -5.98 -9.37 -10.70
C SER A 43 -6.95 -10.13 -11.61
N ILE A 44 -8.24 -9.76 -11.61
CA ILE A 44 -9.24 -10.37 -12.51
C ILE A 44 -8.92 -10.19 -14.01
N LEU A 45 -8.08 -9.22 -14.40
CA LEU A 45 -7.69 -9.03 -15.80
C LEU A 45 -6.62 -10.05 -16.26
N GLN A 46 -5.98 -10.76 -15.33
CA GLN A 46 -5.03 -11.81 -15.68
C GLN A 46 -5.76 -13.03 -16.26
N LYS A 47 -5.27 -13.55 -17.39
CA LYS A 47 -5.85 -14.73 -18.06
C LYS A 47 -5.50 -16.04 -17.35
N LYS A 48 -4.33 -16.10 -16.70
CA LYS A 48 -3.85 -17.29 -16.00
C LYS A 48 -4.16 -17.20 -14.51
N GLU A 49 -4.73 -18.26 -13.96
CA GLU A 49 -5.07 -18.34 -12.55
C GLU A 49 -3.83 -18.31 -11.63
N ALA A 50 -2.73 -18.92 -12.05
CA ALA A 50 -1.45 -18.84 -11.33
C ALA A 50 -0.98 -17.38 -11.16
N ASP A 51 -1.05 -16.58 -12.23
CA ASP A 51 -0.66 -15.16 -12.20
C ASP A 51 -1.63 -14.33 -11.35
N ARG A 52 -2.93 -14.67 -11.35
CA ARG A 52 -3.93 -14.07 -10.45
C ARG A 52 -3.59 -14.32 -8.99
N ASN A 53 -3.31 -15.58 -8.67
CA ASN A 53 -3.03 -16.00 -7.30
C ASN A 53 -1.72 -15.40 -6.80
N LEU A 54 -0.69 -15.34 -7.65
CA LEU A 54 0.57 -14.67 -7.33
C LEU A 54 0.37 -13.18 -7.04
N LEU A 55 -0.42 -12.47 -7.86
CA LEU A 55 -0.76 -11.06 -7.62
C LEU A 55 -1.51 -10.86 -6.30
N ARG A 56 -2.50 -11.71 -6.01
CA ARG A 56 -3.25 -11.65 -4.74
C ARG A 56 -2.36 -11.91 -3.53
N TRP A 57 -1.51 -12.93 -3.60
CA TRP A 57 -0.54 -13.22 -2.55
C TRP A 57 0.42 -12.06 -2.34
N GLY A 58 0.97 -11.50 -3.42
CA GLY A 58 1.84 -10.32 -3.36
C GLY A 58 1.16 -9.13 -2.70
N THR A 59 -0.10 -8.84 -3.04
CA THR A 59 -0.84 -7.73 -2.40
C THR A 59 -1.06 -7.93 -0.91
N ARG A 60 -1.34 -9.16 -0.46
CA ARG A 60 -1.49 -9.48 0.97
C ARG A 60 -0.18 -9.33 1.72
N LEU A 61 0.92 -9.83 1.15
CA LEU A 61 2.24 -9.70 1.74
C LEU A 61 2.64 -8.23 1.91
N VAL A 62 2.46 -7.42 0.87
CA VAL A 62 2.75 -5.98 0.93
C VAL A 62 1.88 -5.27 1.96
N GLU A 63 0.59 -5.62 2.06
CA GLU A 63 -0.30 -5.04 3.06
C GLU A 63 0.13 -5.42 4.49
N GLN A 64 0.53 -6.68 4.71
CA GLN A 64 0.99 -7.16 6.01
C GLN A 64 2.30 -6.49 6.44
N VAL A 65 3.31 -6.48 5.56
CA VAL A 65 4.59 -5.79 5.83
C VAL A 65 4.37 -4.31 6.07
N ALA A 66 3.48 -3.67 5.30
CA ALA A 66 3.12 -2.29 5.54
C ALA A 66 2.51 -2.13 6.94
N LYS A 67 1.51 -2.93 7.32
CA LYS A 67 0.91 -2.87 8.67
C LYS A 67 1.98 -3.00 9.75
N GLU A 68 2.84 -4.00 9.66
CA GLU A 68 3.93 -4.21 10.63
C GLU A 68 4.86 -3.00 10.70
N VAL A 69 5.35 -2.49 9.57
CA VAL A 69 6.23 -1.31 9.53
C VAL A 69 5.54 -0.07 10.10
N PHE A 70 4.26 0.13 9.83
CA PHE A 70 3.50 1.28 10.33
C PHE A 70 3.07 1.14 11.79
N GLU A 71 2.83 -0.08 12.27
CA GLU A 71 2.60 -0.37 13.70
C GLU A 71 3.87 -0.21 14.51
N VAL A 72 5.01 -0.70 13.99
CA VAL A 72 6.33 -0.45 14.55
C VAL A 72 6.61 1.05 14.54
N ALA A 73 6.47 1.76 13.42
CA ALA A 73 6.70 3.21 13.36
C ALA A 73 5.79 4.02 14.30
N ARG A 74 4.54 3.60 14.51
CA ARG A 74 3.64 4.20 15.52
C ARG A 74 4.01 3.80 16.95
N GLY A 75 4.54 2.60 17.13
CA GLY A 75 5.02 2.02 18.38
C GLY A 75 6.44 2.42 18.76
N TRP A 76 7.16 3.26 17.99
CA TRP A 76 8.46 3.84 18.39
C TRP A 76 8.32 5.01 19.38
N HIS A 77 7.11 5.30 19.88
CA HIS A 77 6.83 6.31 20.91
C HIS A 77 6.92 5.84 22.40
N PRO A 78 7.50 4.68 22.78
CA PRO A 78 7.87 4.46 24.19
C PRO A 78 9.34 4.08 24.42
N LEU A 79 10.24 4.22 23.43
CA LEU A 79 11.68 4.02 23.66
C LEU A 79 12.40 5.27 24.22
N ARG A 80 11.66 6.32 24.59
CA ARG A 80 12.20 7.51 25.27
C ARG A 80 11.96 7.53 26.79
N GLN A 81 11.18 6.61 27.34
CA GLN A 81 10.88 6.57 28.79
C GLN A 81 11.73 5.57 29.58
N GLN A 82 12.49 4.68 28.94
CA GLN A 82 13.33 3.69 29.66
C GLN A 82 14.82 4.08 29.79
N ILE A 83 15.24 5.26 29.29
CA ILE A 83 16.62 5.77 29.44
C ILE A 83 16.69 6.87 30.53
N ALA A 84 15.61 7.08 31.29
CA ALA A 84 15.52 8.07 32.36
C ALA A 84 15.09 7.45 33.70
N GLN A 85 15.55 6.22 33.99
CA GLN A 85 15.50 5.62 35.32
C GLN A 85 16.91 5.21 35.76
#